data_AF-A0A1B1I3B9-F1
#
_entry.id   AF-A0A1B1I3B9-F1
#
_cell.length_a   1.000
_cell.length_b   1.000
_cell.length_c   1.000
_cell.angle_alpha   90.00
_cell.angle_beta   90.00
_cell.angle_gamma   90.00
#
_symmetry.space_group_name_H-M   'P 1'
#
loop_
_entity.id
_entity.type
_entity.pdbx_description
1 polymer ?
#
loop_
_entity_poly.entity_id
_entity_poly.type
_entity_poly.pdbx_seq_one_letter_code
_entity_poly.pdbx_strand_id
1 'polypeptide(L)' 'MFAKTYGATTLGIDGRIIDVEVDVSPGLPSFELVGLPDTSVKELTMFVRAWYYFYK' A
#
# COMPACT_ATOMS: atom_id res chain seq x y z
N MET A 1 -13.32 -3.80 5.63
CA MET A 1 -13.22 -2.42 6.15
C MET A 1 -12.47 -1.66 5.08
N PHE A 2 -13.17 -0.73 4.45
CA PHE A 2 -12.63 0.06 3.36
C PHE A 2 -12.05 1.38 3.91
N ALA A 3 -10.84 1.72 3.47
CA ALA A 3 -10.19 2.98 3.78
C ALA A 3 -9.58 3.56 2.49
N LYS A 4 -9.68 4.88 2.33
CA LYS A 4 -9.09 5.59 1.20
C LYS A 4 -8.26 6.76 1.72
N THR A 5 -7.08 6.95 1.15
CA THR A 5 -6.19 8.07 1.43
C THR A 5 -5.56 8.59 0.15
N TYR A 6 -5.06 9.83 0.19
CA TYR A 6 -4.36 10.46 -0.92
C TYR A 6 -2.86 10.43 -0.64
N GLY A 7 -2.09 10.07 -1.66
CA GLY A 7 -0.64 10.19 -1.68
C GLY A 7 -0.19 11.14 -2.77
N ALA A 8 1.12 11.42 -2.81
CA ALA A 8 1.74 12.11 -3.92
C ALA A 8 3.02 11.37 -4.32
N THR A 9 3.27 11.29 -5.62
CA THR A 9 4.50 10.74 -6.17
C THR A 9 5.02 11.62 -7.30
N THR A 10 6.31 11.57 -7.56
CA THR A 10 6.94 12.29 -8.68
C THR A 10 7.10 11.34 -9.86
N LEU A 11 6.61 11.74 -11.03
CA LEU A 11 6.89 11.06 -12.30
C LEU A 11 7.82 11.98 -13.12
N GLY A 12 9.13 11.81 -12.93
CA GLY A 12 10.13 12.73 -13.48
C GLY A 12 10.09 14.08 -12.74
N ILE A 13 9.75 15.15 -13.45
CA ILE A 13 9.63 16.51 -12.88
C ILE A 13 8.21 16.85 -12.41
N ASP A 14 7.20 16.06 -12.80
CA ASP A 14 5.81 16.32 -12.47
C ASP A 14 5.39 15.60 -11.17
N GLY A 15 4.81 16.34 -10.24
CA GLY A 15 4.13 15.78 -9.08
C GLY A 15 2.73 15.29 -9.46
N ARG A 16 2.43 14.03 -9.17
CA ARG A 16 1.11 13.42 -9.36
C ARG A 16 0.51 13.00 -8.03
N ILE A 17 -0.76 13.36 -7.82
CA ILE A 17 -1.55 12.84 -6.71
C ILE A 17 -1.96 11.41 -7.06
N ILE A 18 -1.87 10.51 -6.09
CA ILE A 18 -2.29 9.12 -6.21
C ILE A 18 -3.38 8.83 -5.20
N ASP A 19 -4.39 8.08 -5.65
CA ASP A 19 -5.41 7.51 -4.78
C ASP A 19 -4.92 6.17 -4.24
N VAL A 20 -4.92 6.02 -2.92
CA VAL A 20 -4.57 4.76 -2.25
C VAL A 20 -5.82 4.23 -1.57
N GLU A 21 -6.24 3.05 -2.01
CA GLU A 21 -7.42 2.36 -1.50
C GLU A 21 -6.99 1.06 -0.81
N VAL A 22 -7.55 0.81 0.37
CA VAL A 22 -7.28 -0.37 1.18
C VAL A 22 -8.61 -0.99 1.57
N ASP A 23 -8.77 -2.28 1.31
CA ASP A 23 -9.86 -3.06 1.87
C ASP A 23 -9.32 -4.18 2.75
N VAL A 24 -9.81 -4.23 3.99
CA VAL A 24 -9.44 -5.24 4.99
C VAL A 24 -10.63 -6.15 5.23
N SER A 25 -10.58 -7.38 4.74
CA SER A 25 -11.59 -8.40 4.99
C SER A 25 -11.11 -9.40 6.07
N PRO A 26 -12.02 -9.89 6.93
CA PRO A 26 -11.67 -10.95 7.87
C PRO A 26 -11.47 -12.28 7.12
N GLY A 27 -10.31 -12.91 7.31
CA GLY A 27 -9.95 -14.13 6.58
C GLY A 27 -8.47 -14.49 6.76
N LEU A 28 -7.98 -15.39 5.91
CA LEU A 28 -6.55 -15.69 5.83
C LEU A 28 -5.77 -14.41 5.49
N PRO A 29 -4.62 -14.16 6.14
CA PRO A 29 -3.82 -12.96 5.85
C PRO A 29 -3.21 -13.06 4.45
N SER A 30 -3.88 -12.47 3.48
CA SER A 30 -3.37 -12.18 2.14
C SER A 30 -3.21 -10.67 1.98
N PHE A 31 -2.19 -10.27 1.24
CA PHE A 31 -1.95 -8.87 0.88
C PHE A 31 -1.64 -8.83 -0.61
N GLU A 32 -2.45 -8.10 -1.36
CA GLU A 32 -2.28 -7.93 -2.80
C GLU A 32 -2.18 -6.44 -3.09
N LEU A 33 -1.11 -6.05 -3.78
CA LEU A 33 -0.89 -4.67 -4.22
C LEU A 33 -1.11 -4.59 -5.72
N VAL A 34 -2.08 -3.77 -6.14
CA VAL A 34 -2.46 -3.59 -7.55
C VAL A 34 -2.30 -2.11 -7.92
N GLY A 35 -1.75 -1.83 -9.11
CA GLY A 35 -1.78 -0.49 -9.71
C GLY A 35 -0.49 0.35 -9.64
N LEU A 36 0.50 0.01 -8.81
CA LEU A 36 1.81 0.68 -8.81
C LEU A 36 2.93 -0.29 -9.19
N PRO A 37 3.60 -0.12 -10.35
CA PRO A 37 4.67 -1.01 -10.81
C PRO A 37 6.01 -0.78 -10.10
N ASP A 38 6.07 0.18 -9.18
CA ASP A 38 7.32 0.60 -8.54
C ASP A 38 7.85 -0.46 -7.56
N THR A 39 9.12 -0.84 -7.73
CA THR A 39 9.79 -1.86 -6.92
C THR A 39 9.88 -1.45 -5.45
N SER A 40 10.03 -0.16 -5.15
CA SER A 40 10.08 0.33 -3.77
C SER A 40 8.74 0.15 -3.04
N VAL A 41 7.61 0.20 -3.76
CA VAL A 41 6.28 -0.06 -3.18
C VAL A 41 6.10 -1.56 -2.87
N LYS A 42 6.69 -2.45 -3.69
CA LYS A 42 6.69 -3.89 -3.41
C LYS A 42 7.49 -4.24 -2.16
N GLU A 43 8.63 -3.60 -1.93
CA GLU A 43 9.44 -3.84 -0.73
C GLU A 43 8.74 -3.36 0.54
N LEU A 44 8.06 -2.21 0.49
CA LEU A 44 7.27 -1.69 1.62
C LEU A 44 6.21 -2.68 2.12
N THR A 45 5.66 -3.51 1.22
CA THR A 45 4.66 -4.52 1.55
C THR A 45 5.15 -5.49 2.62
N MET A 46 6.43 -5.88 2.57
CA MET A 46 7.00 -6.81 3.54
C MET A 46 7.08 -6.21 4.95
N PHE A 47 7.35 -4.91 5.04
CA PHE A 47 7.46 -4.20 6.32
C PHE A 47 6.10 -4.01 6.98
N VAL A 48 5.06 -3.71 6.21
CA VAL A 48 3.68 -3.59 6.74
C VAL A 48 3.24 -4.91 7.36
N ARG A 49 3.56 -6.04 6.71
CA ARG A 49 3.27 -7.37 7.25
C ARG A 49 4.01 -7.63 8.55
N ALA A 50 5.31 -7.32 8.62
CA ALA A 50 6.12 -7.49 9.84
C ALA A 50 5.59 -6.62 11.00
N TRP A 51 5.26 -5.36 10.72
CA TRP A 51 4.69 -4.43 11.71
C TRP A 51 3.36 -4.91 12.27
N TYR A 52 2.48 -5.43 11.43
CA TYR A 52 1.19 -5.98 11.88
C TYR A 52 1.37 -7.15 12.86
N TYR A 53 2.30 -8.07 12.60
CA TYR A 53 2.58 -9.19 13.51
C TYR A 53 3.26 -8.75 14.82
N PHE A 54 3.98 -7.62 14.83
CA PHE A 54 4.66 -7.13 16.01
C PHE A 54 3.72 -6.38 16.98
N TYR A 55 2.72 -5.68 16.45
CA TYR A 55 1.78 -4.86 17.23
C TYR A 55 0.49 -5.58 17.65
N LYS A 56 0.29 -6.81 17.17
CA LYS A 56 -0.85 -7.66 17.54
C LYS A 56 -0.46 -8.62 18.64
#